data_AF-A0A948KTU0-F1
#
_entry.id   AF-A0A948KTU0-F1
#
_cell.length_a   1.000
_cell.length_b   1.000
_cell.length_c   1.000
_cell.angle_alpha   90.00
_cell.angle_beta   90.00
_cell.angle_gamma   90.00
#
_symmetry.space_group_name_H-M   'P 1'
#
loop_
_entity.id
_entity.type
_entity.pdbx_description
1 polymer ?
#
loop_
_entity_poly.entity_id
_entity_poly.type
_entity_poly.pdbx_seq_one_letter_code
_entity_poly.pdbx_strand_id
1 'polypeptide(L)'
;MATSLNRIDFVLIAHLQATWRRAAKENVDPWLAVDREKRTFPLICLFDPTDGLYHAWLSAWRQRLWHSAGFSASLDLRQLDEVCAALARFHAIKDTLPLGQRDIGQFHTVDDLLSVVPTRVAQSRRRLESEALKAQAYQESDILFREGRWMVVRLKGFVAARFWGLGTRWCTTTTEHNYWSYAAKGEMLVFLTPHGKHQLATFSQMFRDERDDPVDMKVFRAAPTGFAELLRQYRRL
;
A
#
# COMPACT_ATOMS: atom_id res chain seq x y z
N MET A 1 -34.80 -11.24 -33.34
CA MET A 1 -34.00 -10.00 -33.16
C MET A 1 -32.58 -10.41 -32.87
N ALA A 2 -31.65 -10.17 -33.80
CA ALA A 2 -30.24 -10.47 -33.57
C ALA A 2 -29.67 -9.38 -32.67
N THR A 3 -29.51 -9.68 -31.38
CA THR A 3 -28.80 -8.81 -30.44
C THR A 3 -27.34 -8.76 -30.90
N SER A 4 -26.88 -7.63 -31.43
CA SER A 4 -25.47 -7.49 -31.78
C SER A 4 -24.66 -7.57 -30.49
N LEU A 5 -23.84 -8.61 -30.36
CA LEU A 5 -22.91 -8.73 -29.24
C LEU A 5 -21.92 -7.56 -29.31
N ASN A 6 -21.85 -6.79 -28.23
CA ASN A 6 -20.93 -5.68 -28.10
C ASN A 6 -19.54 -6.21 -27.68
N ARG A 7 -18.48 -5.40 -27.87
CA ARG A 7 -17.10 -5.78 -27.50
C ARG A 7 -16.98 -6.27 -26.04
N ILE A 8 -17.79 -5.71 -25.14
CA ILE A 8 -17.85 -6.10 -23.73
C ILE A 8 -18.32 -7.55 -23.53
N ASP A 9 -19.26 -8.02 -24.37
CA ASP A 9 -19.82 -9.38 -24.27
C ASP A 9 -18.74 -10.43 -24.57
N PHE A 10 -17.89 -10.17 -25.56
CA PHE A 10 -16.77 -11.05 -25.89
C PHE A 10 -15.75 -11.15 -24.75
N VAL A 11 -15.43 -10.04 -24.10
CA VAL A 11 -14.50 -10.03 -22.96
C VAL A 11 -15.10 -10.77 -21.77
N LEU A 12 -16.38 -10.54 -21.46
CA LEU A 12 -17.08 -11.25 -20.40
C LEU A 12 -17.14 -12.75 -20.67
N ILE A 13 -17.52 -13.17 -21.89
CA ILE A 13 -17.55 -14.60 -22.25
C ILE A 13 -16.17 -15.23 -22.09
N ALA A 14 -15.11 -14.58 -22.57
CA ALA A 14 -13.74 -15.07 -22.39
C ALA A 14 -13.34 -15.16 -20.91
N HIS A 15 -13.73 -14.18 -20.09
CA HIS A 15 -13.51 -14.19 -18.65
C HIS A 15 -14.21 -15.35 -17.95
N LEU A 16 -15.48 -15.62 -18.30
CA LEU A 16 -16.25 -16.74 -17.73
C LEU A 16 -15.70 -18.10 -18.17
N GLN A 17 -15.23 -18.23 -19.42
CA GLN A 17 -14.54 -19.44 -19.87
C GLN A 17 -13.23 -19.67 -19.09
N ALA A 18 -12.46 -18.62 -18.82
CA ALA A 18 -11.27 -18.71 -17.98
C ALA A 18 -11.64 -19.12 -16.53
N THR A 19 -12.72 -18.55 -15.99
CA THR A 19 -13.27 -18.90 -14.67
C THR A 19 -13.63 -20.38 -14.60
N TRP A 20 -14.36 -20.91 -15.59
CA TRP A 20 -14.73 -22.33 -15.66
C TRP A 20 -13.51 -23.25 -15.63
N ARG A 21 -12.52 -22.96 -16.48
CA ARG A 21 -11.27 -23.75 -16.53
C ARG A 21 -10.51 -23.68 -15.22
N ARG A 22 -10.46 -22.51 -14.58
CA ARG A 22 -9.80 -22.31 -13.28
C ARG A 22 -10.50 -23.09 -12.18
N ALA A 23 -11.83 -23.06 -12.13
CA ALA A 23 -12.63 -23.79 -11.16
C ALA A 23 -12.41 -25.30 -11.23
N ALA A 24 -12.41 -25.86 -12.44
CA ALA A 24 -12.11 -27.28 -12.65
C ALA A 24 -10.71 -27.67 -12.14
N LYS A 25 -9.70 -26.79 -12.34
CA LYS A 25 -8.33 -27.01 -11.86
C LYS A 25 -8.22 -26.96 -10.34
N GLU A 26 -8.97 -26.07 -9.69
CA GLU A 26 -8.99 -25.88 -8.23
C GLU A 26 -9.97 -26.83 -7.51
N ASN A 27 -10.59 -27.77 -8.24
CA ASN A 27 -11.59 -28.73 -7.75
C ASN A 27 -12.76 -28.07 -7.00
N VAL A 28 -13.23 -26.93 -7.50
CA VAL A 28 -14.42 -26.22 -7.02
C VAL A 28 -15.53 -26.26 -8.06
N ASP A 29 -16.78 -26.10 -7.63
CA ASP A 29 -17.95 -26.10 -8.52
C ASP A 29 -17.81 -25.03 -9.63
N PRO A 30 -17.66 -25.43 -10.91
CA PRO A 30 -17.49 -24.49 -12.01
C PRO A 30 -18.72 -23.62 -12.27
N TRP A 31 -19.93 -24.13 -12.03
CA TRP A 31 -21.16 -23.38 -12.21
C TRP A 31 -21.26 -22.25 -11.20
N LEU A 32 -21.00 -22.55 -9.92
CA LEU A 32 -21.03 -21.55 -8.86
C LEU A 32 -19.94 -20.49 -9.07
N ALA A 33 -18.75 -20.90 -9.50
CA ALA A 33 -17.66 -19.97 -9.79
C ALA A 33 -18.00 -19.02 -10.96
N VAL A 34 -18.57 -19.56 -12.04
CA VAL A 34 -19.02 -18.76 -13.18
C VAL A 34 -20.16 -17.81 -12.79
N ASP A 35 -21.14 -18.26 -12.00
CA ASP A 35 -22.24 -17.38 -11.56
C ASP A 35 -21.73 -16.22 -10.70
N ARG A 36 -20.74 -16.47 -9.84
CA ARG A 36 -20.07 -15.41 -9.05
C ARG A 36 -19.38 -14.40 -9.94
N GLU A 37 -18.46 -14.83 -10.81
CA GLU A 37 -17.71 -13.91 -11.68
C GLU A 37 -18.62 -13.20 -12.70
N LYS A 38 -19.75 -13.81 -13.11
CA LYS A 38 -20.76 -13.16 -13.95
C LYS A 38 -21.38 -11.94 -13.27
N ARG A 39 -21.42 -11.90 -11.93
CA ARG A 39 -21.89 -10.74 -11.15
C ARG A 39 -20.74 -9.79 -10.79
N THR A 40 -19.57 -10.34 -10.46
CA THR A 40 -18.42 -9.56 -9.98
C THR A 40 -17.72 -8.82 -11.12
N PHE A 41 -17.43 -9.49 -12.24
CA PHE A 41 -16.62 -8.89 -13.31
C PHE A 41 -17.24 -7.63 -13.91
N PRO A 42 -18.57 -7.55 -14.17
CA PRO A 42 -19.19 -6.30 -14.59
C PRO A 42 -19.00 -5.14 -13.59
N LEU A 43 -18.99 -5.42 -12.29
CA LEU A 43 -18.72 -4.39 -11.28
C LEU A 43 -17.28 -3.91 -11.32
N ILE A 44 -16.31 -4.80 -11.60
CA ILE A 44 -14.91 -4.42 -11.83
C ILE A 44 -14.80 -3.51 -13.05
N CYS A 45 -15.54 -3.83 -14.13
CA CYS A 45 -15.56 -3.03 -15.35
C CYS A 45 -16.08 -1.59 -15.13
N LEU A 46 -16.89 -1.33 -14.10
CA LEU A 46 -17.31 0.04 -13.75
C LEU A 46 -16.13 0.94 -13.32
N PHE A 47 -14.99 0.35 -12.98
CA PHE A 47 -13.75 1.04 -12.63
C PHE A 47 -12.81 1.22 -13.84
N ASP A 48 -13.27 0.88 -15.06
CA ASP A 48 -12.62 1.31 -16.29
C ASP A 48 -12.87 2.82 -16.46
N PRO A 49 -11.82 3.67 -16.52
CA PRO A 49 -11.97 5.12 -16.71
C PRO A 49 -12.36 5.50 -18.14
N THR A 50 -12.55 4.53 -19.02
CA THR A 50 -12.93 4.68 -20.42
C THR A 50 -14.21 3.93 -20.71
N ASP A 51 -14.74 4.07 -21.92
CA ASP A 51 -15.88 3.27 -22.40
C ASP A 51 -15.44 1.85 -22.81
N GLY A 52 -14.83 1.12 -21.86
CA GLY A 52 -14.50 -0.29 -21.98
C GLY A 52 -13.24 -0.65 -22.77
N LEU A 53 -12.31 0.28 -22.97
CA LEU A 53 -11.04 -0.01 -23.64
C LEU A 53 -10.16 -0.97 -22.83
N TYR A 54 -10.30 -0.99 -21.51
CA TYR A 54 -9.43 -1.73 -20.59
C TYR A 54 -10.09 -2.97 -19.98
N HIS A 55 -11.31 -3.31 -20.35
CA HIS A 55 -11.98 -4.54 -19.89
C HIS A 55 -11.14 -5.82 -20.12
N ALA A 56 -10.46 -5.93 -21.25
CA ALA A 56 -9.60 -7.08 -21.53
C ALA A 56 -8.41 -7.16 -20.55
N TRP A 57 -7.83 -6.01 -20.22
CA TRP A 57 -6.75 -5.91 -19.24
C TRP A 57 -7.26 -6.20 -17.82
N LEU A 58 -8.43 -5.66 -17.45
CA LEU A 58 -9.09 -5.92 -16.17
C LEU A 58 -9.41 -7.41 -15.99
N SER A 59 -9.86 -8.09 -17.05
CA SER A 59 -10.07 -9.54 -17.05
C SER A 59 -8.76 -10.27 -16.76
N ALA A 60 -7.68 -9.92 -17.47
CA ALA A 60 -6.37 -10.53 -17.26
C ALA A 60 -5.80 -10.23 -15.85
N TRP A 61 -6.02 -9.02 -15.34
CA TRP A 61 -5.64 -8.62 -13.98
C TRP A 61 -6.40 -9.42 -12.92
N ARG A 62 -7.72 -9.58 -13.05
CA ARG A 62 -8.54 -10.41 -12.16
C ARG A 62 -8.07 -11.86 -12.18
N GLN A 63 -7.74 -12.40 -13.36
CA GLN A 63 -7.20 -13.75 -13.50
C GLN A 63 -5.84 -13.91 -12.79
N ARG A 64 -4.95 -12.92 -12.89
CA ARG A 64 -3.67 -12.91 -12.15
C ARG A 64 -3.89 -12.88 -10.65
N LEU A 65 -4.88 -12.13 -10.16
CA LEU A 65 -5.21 -12.10 -8.74
C LEU A 65 -5.64 -13.48 -8.20
N TRP A 66 -6.33 -14.30 -9.00
CA TRP A 66 -6.65 -15.68 -8.61
C TRP A 66 -5.42 -16.55 -8.34
N HIS A 67 -4.27 -16.21 -8.92
CA HIS A 67 -3.02 -16.91 -8.69
C HIS A 67 -2.29 -16.42 -7.44
N SER A 68 -2.31 -15.11 -7.17
CA SER A 68 -1.57 -14.53 -6.04
C SER A 68 -2.34 -14.55 -4.72
N ALA A 69 -3.66 -14.30 -4.75
CA ALA A 69 -4.52 -14.21 -3.57
C ALA A 69 -5.50 -15.37 -3.43
N GLY A 70 -5.51 -16.30 -4.40
CA GLY A 70 -6.41 -17.44 -4.46
C GLY A 70 -7.68 -17.17 -5.27
N PHE A 71 -8.28 -18.24 -5.79
CA PHE A 71 -9.42 -18.14 -6.72
C PHE A 71 -10.68 -17.54 -6.08
N SER A 72 -10.83 -17.67 -4.75
CA SER A 72 -11.93 -17.07 -3.99
C SER A 72 -11.62 -15.69 -3.39
N ALA A 73 -10.52 -15.05 -3.81
CA ALA A 73 -10.12 -13.75 -3.28
C ALA A 73 -11.22 -12.69 -3.51
N SER A 74 -11.68 -12.10 -2.41
CA SER A 74 -12.54 -10.92 -2.42
C SER A 74 -11.74 -9.70 -2.88
N LEU A 75 -12.40 -8.82 -3.61
CA LEU A 75 -11.90 -7.48 -3.91
C LEU A 75 -12.46 -6.52 -2.87
N ASP A 76 -11.62 -5.63 -2.36
CA ASP A 76 -12.08 -4.46 -1.62
C ASP A 76 -12.14 -3.23 -2.54
N LEU A 77 -12.88 -2.21 -2.08
CA LEU A 77 -13.07 -0.97 -2.85
C LEU A 77 -11.76 -0.21 -3.06
N ARG A 78 -10.83 -0.29 -2.09
CA ARG A 78 -9.54 0.39 -2.19
C ARG A 78 -8.71 -0.16 -3.34
N GLN A 79 -8.66 -1.49 -3.49
CA GLN A 79 -7.95 -2.14 -4.57
C GLN A 79 -8.53 -1.77 -5.94
N LEU A 80 -9.86 -1.64 -6.04
CA LEU A 80 -10.54 -1.19 -7.26
C LEU A 80 -10.27 0.29 -7.56
N ASP A 81 -10.25 1.16 -6.55
CA ASP A 81 -9.89 2.57 -6.70
C ASP A 81 -8.44 2.73 -7.19
N GLU A 82 -7.50 1.93 -6.66
CA GLU A 82 -6.10 1.93 -7.07
C GLU A 82 -5.95 1.50 -8.56
N VAL A 83 -6.70 0.49 -8.99
CA VAL A 83 -6.76 0.06 -10.40
C VAL A 83 -7.31 1.16 -11.30
N CYS A 84 -8.44 1.76 -10.94
CA CYS A 84 -9.07 2.85 -11.70
C CYS A 84 -8.10 4.02 -11.87
N ALA A 85 -7.47 4.46 -10.78
CA ALA A 85 -6.51 5.56 -10.79
C ALA A 85 -5.29 5.25 -11.68
N ALA A 86 -4.77 4.02 -11.64
CA ALA A 86 -3.65 3.60 -12.48
C ALA A 86 -4.01 3.56 -13.97
N LEU A 87 -5.18 3.00 -14.32
CA LEU A 87 -5.68 2.97 -15.69
C LEU A 87 -5.93 4.38 -16.24
N ALA A 88 -6.53 5.26 -15.42
CA ALA A 88 -6.86 6.62 -15.84
C ALA A 88 -5.59 7.40 -16.15
N ARG A 89 -4.57 7.20 -15.30
CA ARG A 89 -3.26 7.79 -15.47
C ARG A 89 -2.55 7.26 -16.71
N PHE A 90 -2.53 5.95 -16.92
CA PHE A 90 -1.94 5.35 -18.12
C PHE A 90 -2.63 5.89 -19.37
N HIS A 91 -3.97 5.92 -19.39
CA HIS A 91 -4.75 6.44 -20.51
C HIS A 91 -4.40 7.90 -20.85
N ALA A 92 -4.20 8.74 -19.83
CA ALA A 92 -3.86 10.14 -20.01
C ALA A 92 -2.47 10.37 -20.62
N ILE A 93 -1.51 9.45 -20.41
CA ILE A 93 -0.11 9.64 -20.84
C ILE A 93 0.30 8.74 -21.99
N LYS A 94 -0.46 7.68 -22.33
CA LYS A 94 -0.06 6.63 -23.28
C LYS A 94 0.43 7.18 -24.63
N ASP A 95 -0.16 8.27 -25.11
CA ASP A 95 0.18 8.85 -26.42
C ASP A 95 1.50 9.65 -26.39
N THR A 96 2.00 9.97 -25.19
CA THR A 96 3.29 10.62 -24.96
C THR A 96 4.43 9.61 -24.73
N LEU A 97 4.10 8.35 -24.46
CA LEU A 97 5.09 7.30 -24.23
C LEU A 97 5.78 6.88 -25.55
N PRO A 98 7.01 6.34 -25.49
CA PRO A 98 7.62 5.66 -26.62
C PRO A 98 6.69 4.59 -27.18
N LEU A 99 6.70 4.36 -28.50
CA LEU A 99 5.79 3.41 -29.17
C LEU A 99 5.79 2.02 -28.50
N GLY A 100 6.96 1.54 -28.08
CA GLY A 100 7.10 0.27 -27.38
C GLY A 100 6.49 0.21 -25.98
N GLN A 101 6.04 1.32 -25.39
CA GLN A 101 5.46 1.40 -24.03
C GLN A 101 3.98 1.82 -24.03
N ARG A 102 3.35 1.95 -25.21
CA ARG A 102 1.93 2.34 -25.34
C ARG A 102 0.97 1.17 -25.20
N ASP A 103 1.48 -0.04 -25.30
CA ASP A 103 0.68 -1.25 -25.17
C ASP A 103 0.45 -1.58 -23.69
N ILE A 104 -0.80 -1.48 -23.25
CA ILE A 104 -1.17 -1.78 -21.87
C ILE A 104 -0.91 -3.24 -21.49
N GLY A 105 -0.90 -4.15 -22.47
CA GLY A 105 -0.64 -5.57 -22.26
C GLY A 105 0.72 -5.86 -21.63
N GLN A 106 1.67 -4.94 -21.70
CA GLN A 106 3.01 -5.07 -21.12
C GLN A 106 3.05 -4.84 -19.61
N PHE A 107 2.01 -4.23 -19.04
CA PHE A 107 1.91 -3.93 -17.61
C PHE A 107 0.99 -4.96 -16.97
N HIS A 108 1.49 -5.79 -16.07
CA HIS A 108 0.72 -6.91 -15.52
C HIS A 108 0.07 -6.56 -14.18
N THR A 109 0.67 -5.63 -13.44
CA THR A 109 0.22 -5.20 -12.12
C THR A 109 -0.18 -3.72 -12.10
N VAL A 110 -0.87 -3.31 -11.04
CA VAL A 110 -1.16 -1.90 -10.78
C VAL A 110 0.14 -1.13 -10.58
N ASP A 111 1.13 -1.72 -9.89
CA ASP A 111 2.45 -1.11 -9.72
C ASP A 111 3.17 -0.88 -11.05
N ASP A 112 3.06 -1.83 -11.99
CA ASP A 112 3.61 -1.68 -13.34
C ASP A 112 2.99 -0.45 -14.02
N LEU A 113 1.66 -0.31 -14.00
CA LEU A 113 0.95 0.85 -14.56
C LEU A 113 1.32 2.16 -13.86
N LEU A 114 1.56 2.12 -12.54
CA LEU A 114 2.01 3.28 -11.77
C LEU A 114 3.48 3.62 -12.05
N SER A 115 4.27 2.66 -12.54
CA SER A 115 5.70 2.79 -12.86
C SER A 115 5.96 3.34 -14.28
N VAL A 116 4.98 3.28 -15.19
CA VAL A 116 5.06 3.75 -16.60
C VAL A 116 5.18 5.26 -16.74
N VAL A 117 5.55 5.96 -15.68
CA VAL A 117 5.82 7.40 -15.73
C VAL A 117 7.32 7.65 -15.67
N PRO A 118 8.03 7.66 -16.81
CA PRO A 118 9.32 8.30 -16.91
C PRO A 118 9.12 9.75 -17.35
N THR A 119 8.86 10.68 -16.42
CA THR A 119 9.12 12.11 -16.69
C THR A 119 9.22 12.93 -15.40
N ARG A 120 10.28 13.73 -15.31
CA ARG A 120 10.75 14.57 -14.18
C ARG A 120 9.68 15.38 -13.42
N VAL A 121 8.50 15.59 -14.01
CA VAL A 121 7.39 16.40 -13.45
C VAL A 121 6.54 15.63 -12.42
N ALA A 122 6.29 14.33 -12.62
CA ALA A 122 5.64 13.51 -11.59
C ALA A 122 6.61 13.18 -10.45
N GLN A 123 7.89 13.07 -10.77
CA GLN A 123 8.96 12.96 -9.78
C GLN A 123 9.06 14.24 -8.97
N SER A 124 8.96 15.45 -9.56
CA SER A 124 8.93 16.70 -8.79
C SER A 124 7.66 16.85 -7.97
N ARG A 125 6.47 16.48 -8.47
CA ARG A 125 5.21 16.60 -7.70
C ARG A 125 5.09 15.57 -6.58
N ARG A 126 5.45 14.29 -6.81
CA ARG A 126 5.56 13.28 -5.75
C ARG A 126 6.72 13.55 -4.80
N ARG A 127 7.83 14.11 -5.28
CA ARG A 127 8.92 14.57 -4.43
C ARG A 127 8.48 15.78 -3.62
N LEU A 128 7.71 16.72 -4.17
CA LEU A 128 7.14 17.85 -3.45
C LEU A 128 6.07 17.42 -2.45
N GLU A 129 5.20 16.46 -2.79
CA GLU A 129 4.20 15.90 -1.87
C GLU A 129 4.86 15.02 -0.80
N SER A 130 5.89 14.24 -1.15
CA SER A 130 6.73 13.49 -0.21
C SER A 130 7.62 14.40 0.63
N GLU A 131 8.13 15.51 0.07
CA GLU A 131 8.89 16.54 0.77
C GLU A 131 7.98 17.39 1.65
N ALA A 132 6.74 17.64 1.25
CA ALA A 132 5.74 18.34 2.06
C ALA A 132 5.27 17.44 3.21
N LEU A 133 4.98 16.16 2.95
CA LEU A 133 4.67 15.16 3.98
C LEU A 133 5.85 14.98 4.93
N LYS A 134 7.08 14.91 4.39
CA LYS A 134 8.30 14.84 5.19
C LYS A 134 8.51 16.13 5.98
N ALA A 135 8.34 17.30 5.38
CA ALA A 135 8.49 18.59 6.06
C ALA A 135 7.48 18.70 7.20
N GLN A 136 6.22 18.35 6.96
CA GLN A 136 5.18 18.31 7.99
C GLN A 136 5.51 17.28 9.08
N ALA A 137 5.93 16.07 8.72
CA ALA A 137 6.36 15.07 9.69
C ALA A 137 7.52 15.56 10.56
N TYR A 138 8.49 16.29 9.97
CA TYR A 138 9.60 16.89 10.70
C TYR A 138 9.16 18.08 11.56
N GLN A 139 8.18 18.89 11.13
CA GLN A 139 7.57 19.94 11.96
C GLN A 139 6.81 19.34 13.15
N GLU A 140 6.16 18.20 12.95
CA GLU A 140 5.46 17.42 13.97
C GLU A 140 6.40 16.45 14.72
N SER A 141 7.72 16.66 14.68
CA SER A 141 8.70 15.82 15.37
C SER A 141 9.78 16.65 16.05
N ASP A 142 10.30 16.16 17.18
CA ASP A 142 11.59 16.60 17.71
C ASP A 142 12.63 15.49 17.53
N ILE A 143 13.73 15.79 16.84
CA ILE A 143 14.88 14.87 16.79
C ILE A 143 15.70 15.12 18.06
N LEU A 144 15.61 14.19 19.01
CA LEU A 144 16.29 14.28 20.31
C LEU A 144 17.76 13.84 20.21
N PHE A 145 18.06 12.94 19.28
CA PHE A 145 19.41 12.44 19.04
C PHE A 145 19.56 11.94 17.61
N ARG A 146 20.73 12.14 17.00
CA ARG A 146 21.06 11.59 15.68
C ARG A 146 22.57 11.39 15.53
N GLU A 147 22.98 10.15 15.32
CA GLU A 147 24.37 9.78 15.03
C GLU A 147 24.41 8.54 14.14
N GLY A 148 24.90 8.69 12.91
CA GLY A 148 24.93 7.60 11.93
C GLY A 148 23.54 6.98 11.70
N ARG A 149 23.39 5.68 11.99
CA ARG A 149 22.13 4.94 11.90
C ARG A 149 21.29 4.95 13.19
N TRP A 150 21.73 5.65 14.21
CA TRP A 150 21.04 5.79 15.49
C TRP A 150 20.31 7.13 15.54
N MET A 151 19.01 7.10 15.83
CA MET A 151 18.21 8.32 15.95
C MET A 151 17.06 8.13 16.92
N VAL A 152 16.78 9.15 17.73
CA VAL A 152 15.62 9.20 18.63
C VAL A 152 14.76 10.37 18.21
N VAL A 153 13.49 10.09 17.94
CA VAL A 153 12.51 11.09 17.49
C VAL A 153 11.32 11.09 18.44
N ARG A 154 10.94 12.25 18.96
CA ARG A 154 9.66 12.44 19.64
C ARG A 154 8.60 12.87 18.64
N LEU A 155 7.47 12.16 18.65
CA LEU A 155 6.33 12.44 17.80
C LEU A 155 5.40 13.44 18.50
N LYS A 156 4.98 14.48 17.78
CA LYS A 156 4.02 15.49 18.26
C LYS A 156 2.67 15.41 17.57
N GLY A 157 2.58 14.72 16.44
CA GLY A 157 1.34 14.60 15.67
C GLY A 157 1.25 13.31 14.86
N PHE A 158 0.05 13.09 14.32
CA PHE A 158 -0.27 11.88 13.58
C PHE A 158 0.52 11.77 12.27
N VAL A 159 0.84 12.89 11.61
CA VAL A 159 1.61 12.86 10.35
C VAL A 159 3.04 12.40 10.63
N ALA A 160 3.64 12.87 11.73
CA ALA A 160 4.92 12.35 12.21
C ALA A 160 4.85 10.85 12.52
N ALA A 161 3.82 10.40 13.25
CA ALA A 161 3.64 8.98 13.58
C ALA A 161 3.59 8.11 12.32
N ARG A 162 2.77 8.49 11.34
CA ARG A 162 2.68 7.79 10.05
C ARG A 162 4.01 7.75 9.31
N PHE A 163 4.70 8.89 9.21
CA PHE A 163 5.95 9.01 8.47
C PHE A 163 7.06 8.16 9.09
N TRP A 164 7.29 8.29 10.39
CA TRP A 164 8.37 7.56 11.07
C TRP A 164 8.05 6.06 11.20
N GLY A 165 6.78 5.70 11.33
CA GLY A 165 6.29 4.32 11.38
C GLY A 165 6.03 3.66 10.03
N LEU A 166 6.39 4.28 8.90
CA LEU A 166 6.30 3.63 7.59
C LEU A 166 7.02 2.27 7.59
N GLY A 167 6.33 1.22 7.13
CA GLY A 167 6.85 -0.15 7.11
C GLY A 167 6.69 -0.93 8.42
N THR A 168 6.02 -0.36 9.42
CA THR A 168 5.71 -1.03 10.70
C THR A 168 4.24 -1.43 10.79
N ARG A 169 3.92 -2.28 11.77
CA ARG A 169 2.55 -2.70 12.10
C ARG A 169 1.98 -1.95 13.31
N TRP A 170 2.61 -0.86 13.73
CA TRP A 170 2.15 -0.11 14.90
C TRP A 170 0.73 0.41 14.71
N CYS A 171 -0.15 0.07 15.65
CA CYS A 171 -1.52 0.57 15.66
C CYS A 171 -1.61 2.12 15.68
N THR A 172 -0.58 2.80 16.17
CA THR A 172 -0.47 4.28 16.24
C THR A 172 -0.23 4.96 14.89
N THR A 173 0.03 4.17 13.84
CA THR A 173 0.21 4.68 12.47
C THR A 173 -1.03 4.48 11.60
N THR A 174 -1.99 3.68 12.06
CA THR A 174 -3.15 3.25 11.26
C THR A 174 -4.23 4.33 11.20
N THR A 175 -4.59 4.89 12.36
CA THR A 175 -5.62 5.92 12.47
C THR A 175 -5.19 7.02 13.44
N GLU A 176 -5.70 8.23 13.21
CA GLU A 176 -5.40 9.38 14.07
C GLU A 176 -5.93 9.18 15.49
N HIS A 177 -7.12 8.58 15.62
CA HIS A 177 -7.70 8.23 16.92
C HIS A 177 -6.78 7.30 17.72
N ASN A 178 -6.21 6.27 17.08
CA ASN A 178 -5.29 5.36 17.75
C ASN A 178 -4.06 6.11 18.25
N TYR A 179 -3.44 6.98 17.43
CA TYR A 179 -2.30 7.78 17.85
C TYR A 179 -2.61 8.61 19.10
N TRP A 180 -3.69 9.40 19.07
CA TRP A 180 -4.05 10.29 20.19
C TRP A 180 -4.40 9.52 21.46
N SER A 181 -4.91 8.28 21.37
CA SER A 181 -5.19 7.44 22.54
C SER A 181 -3.95 7.11 23.40
N TYR A 182 -2.75 7.15 22.78
CA TYR A 182 -1.46 7.02 23.47
C TYR A 182 -0.81 8.38 23.72
N ALA A 183 -0.75 9.24 22.70
CA ALA A 183 -0.07 10.54 22.77
C ALA A 183 -0.70 11.51 23.79
N ALA A 184 -1.99 11.37 24.10
CA ALA A 184 -2.66 12.17 25.14
C ALA A 184 -2.23 11.79 26.57
N LYS A 185 -1.66 10.59 26.76
CA LYS A 185 -1.27 10.07 28.09
C LYS A 185 0.21 10.29 28.39
N GLY A 186 1.03 10.43 27.37
CA GLY A 186 2.46 10.64 27.49
C GLY A 186 3.12 10.75 26.12
N GLU A 187 4.44 10.96 26.13
CA GLU A 187 5.22 11.09 24.91
C GLU A 187 5.27 9.79 24.11
N MET A 188 5.26 9.94 22.79
CA MET A 188 5.48 8.89 21.82
C MET A 188 6.87 9.07 21.19
N LEU A 189 7.73 8.07 21.36
CA LEU A 189 9.11 8.12 20.87
C LEU A 189 9.35 7.02 19.83
N VAL A 190 10.14 7.33 18.80
CA VAL A 190 10.65 6.37 17.81
C VAL A 190 12.17 6.29 17.95
N PHE A 191 12.64 5.07 18.17
CA PHE A 191 14.05 4.71 18.25
C PHE A 191 14.44 3.97 16.97
N LEU A 192 15.24 4.64 16.14
CA LEU A 192 15.82 4.08 14.92
C LEU A 192 17.23 3.56 15.23
N THR A 193 17.47 2.33 14.81
CA THR A 193 18.73 1.62 15.07
C THR A 193 19.22 0.95 13.79
N PRO A 194 20.49 0.49 13.75
CA PRO A 194 20.97 -0.45 12.75
C PRO A 194 20.13 -1.73 12.55
N HIS A 195 19.35 -2.11 13.56
CA HIS A 195 18.60 -3.36 13.63
C HIS A 195 17.10 -3.20 13.33
N GLY A 196 16.62 -1.97 13.11
CA GLY A 196 15.22 -1.68 12.84
C GLY A 196 14.67 -0.50 13.65
N LYS A 197 13.36 -0.30 13.51
CA LYS A 197 12.59 0.74 14.20
C LYS A 197 11.89 0.20 15.44
N HIS A 198 11.80 1.04 16.46
CA HIS A 198 11.11 0.72 17.69
C HIS A 198 10.30 1.92 18.17
N GLN A 199 9.12 1.70 18.76
CA GLN A 199 8.26 2.76 19.29
C GLN A 199 8.03 2.57 20.78
N LEU A 200 8.24 3.62 21.57
CA LEU A 200 7.96 3.66 23.00
C LEU A 200 6.82 4.63 23.28
N ALA A 201 5.75 4.12 23.90
CA ALA A 201 4.75 4.93 24.57
C ALA A 201 5.17 5.12 26.03
N THR A 202 5.57 6.33 26.42
CA THR A 202 6.20 6.58 27.73
C THR A 202 5.26 6.41 28.92
N PHE A 203 3.94 6.61 28.75
CA PHE A 203 2.98 6.41 29.83
C PHE A 203 2.81 4.93 30.21
N SER A 204 2.54 4.08 29.21
CA SER A 204 2.34 2.63 29.42
C SER A 204 3.64 1.84 29.46
N GLN A 205 4.77 2.48 29.13
CA GLN A 205 6.07 1.84 28.94
C GLN A 205 6.05 0.71 27.90
N MET A 206 5.06 0.71 27.00
CA MET A 206 4.98 -0.24 25.91
C MET A 206 6.05 0.10 24.88
N PHE A 207 7.04 -0.79 24.77
CA PHE A 207 8.11 -0.68 23.79
C PHE A 207 7.94 -1.77 22.73
N ARG A 208 7.72 -1.34 21.48
CA ARG A 208 7.35 -2.23 20.36
C ARG A 208 8.35 -2.16 19.22
N ASP A 209 8.61 -3.29 18.56
CA ASP A 209 9.40 -3.39 17.33
C ASP A 209 8.52 -3.15 16.08
N GLU A 210 9.08 -3.28 14.89
CA GLU A 210 8.37 -3.05 13.62
C GLU A 210 7.12 -3.93 13.42
N ARG A 211 7.02 -5.08 14.09
CA ARG A 211 5.88 -6.01 14.00
C ARG A 211 4.81 -5.74 15.06
N ASP A 212 5.04 -4.74 15.91
CA ASP A 212 4.26 -4.45 17.12
C ASP A 212 4.48 -5.48 18.26
N ASP A 213 5.59 -6.22 18.20
CA ASP A 213 6.01 -7.19 19.22
C ASP A 213 6.88 -6.49 20.30
N PRO A 214 6.94 -7.01 21.55
CA PRO A 214 7.82 -6.47 22.58
C PRO A 214 9.31 -6.52 22.17
N VAL A 215 10.05 -5.43 22.44
CA VAL A 215 11.45 -5.28 22.02
C VAL A 215 12.41 -6.11 22.91
N ASP A 216 13.34 -6.84 22.29
CA ASP A 216 14.53 -7.37 22.96
C ASP A 216 15.57 -6.26 23.14
N MET A 217 15.88 -5.92 24.39
CA MET A 217 16.82 -4.84 24.72
C MET A 217 18.25 -5.06 24.25
N LYS A 218 18.62 -6.30 23.86
CA LYS A 218 19.94 -6.60 23.30
C LYS A 218 20.23 -5.81 22.03
N VAL A 219 19.20 -5.36 21.28
CA VAL A 219 19.37 -4.54 20.07
C VAL A 219 20.02 -3.18 20.34
N PHE A 220 20.04 -2.73 21.60
CA PHE A 220 20.63 -1.44 21.99
C PHE A 220 22.04 -1.56 22.61
N ARG A 221 22.64 -2.75 22.67
CA ARG A 221 23.96 -2.94 23.32
C ARG A 221 25.09 -2.11 22.71
N ALA A 222 25.03 -1.86 21.41
CA ALA A 222 26.01 -1.08 20.67
C ALA A 222 25.55 0.38 20.45
N ALA A 223 24.56 0.86 21.23
CA ALA A 223 24.06 2.22 21.09
C ALA A 223 25.11 3.25 21.56
N PRO A 224 25.28 4.38 20.85
CA PRO A 224 26.09 5.50 21.32
C PRO A 224 25.62 6.02 22.68
N THR A 225 26.51 6.64 23.44
CA THR A 225 26.24 7.08 24.83
C THR A 225 25.01 7.98 24.93
N GLY A 226 24.88 9.00 24.07
CA GLY A 226 23.71 9.90 24.09
C GLY A 226 22.39 9.20 23.75
N PHE A 227 22.42 8.19 22.87
CA PHE A 227 21.25 7.36 22.60
C PHE A 227 20.87 6.52 23.82
N ALA A 228 21.87 5.89 24.46
CA ALA A 228 21.66 5.06 25.64
C ALA A 228 21.20 5.86 26.87
N GLU A 229 21.58 7.12 26.98
CA GLU A 229 21.07 8.06 27.99
C GLU A 229 19.59 8.36 27.79
N LEU A 230 19.18 8.73 26.57
CA LEU A 230 17.76 8.95 26.26
C LEU A 230 16.93 7.68 26.48
N LEU A 231 17.47 6.53 26.09
CA LEU A 231 16.80 5.24 26.33
C LEU A 231 16.55 5.01 27.83
N ARG A 232 17.53 5.28 28.69
CA ARG A 232 17.41 5.18 30.16
C ARG A 232 16.51 6.27 30.77
N GLN A 233 16.48 7.46 30.17
CA GLN A 233 15.65 8.56 30.65
C GLN A 233 14.15 8.26 30.45
N TYR A 234 13.78 7.78 29.26
CA TYR A 234 12.37 7.59 28.88
C TYR A 234 11.83 6.20 29.21
N ARG A 235 12.69 5.20 29.19
CA ARG A 235 12.36 3.89 29.71
C ARG A 235 12.74 3.88 31.17
N ARG A 236 11.72 3.84 32.04
CA ARG A 236 11.91 3.73 33.50
C ARG A 236 12.49 2.35 33.81
N LEU A 237 13.79 2.19 33.58
CA LEU A 237 14.60 1.04 33.97
C LEU A 237 14.93 1.13 35.47
#